data_AF-A0A3D2AW36-F1
#
_entry.id   AF-A0A3D2AW36-F1
#
_cell.length_a   1.000
_cell.length_b   1.000
_cell.length_c   1.000
_cell.angle_alpha   90.00
_cell.angle_beta   90.00
_cell.angle_gamma   90.00
#
_symmetry.space_group_name_H-M   'P 1'
#
loop_
_entity.id
_entity.type
_entity.pdbx_description
1 polymer ?
#
loop_
_entity_poly.entity_id
_entity_poly.type
_entity_poly.pdbx_seq_one_letter_code
_entity_poly.pdbx_strand_id
1 'polypeptide(L)'
;MYDLLIKNGRIADGSGMPSFIADVGIVEGRITDIGHLGTSARQVIDASGLVVAPGFIDNHCHFDAQVTWDPLCTFSPQHGVTTVIFGNCSLTLAPTKPEDREDLAMMLSRVEAIPMESLKEGIPWEWTSFGEYLDFIDQNLGINAGSLVGHSAIRRWVMGEDAYEREIATEAELSQMKDLLRESIQAGALGISFNRNRGHMDLLGRPIPGIVPPVEELYELATALKDVGAGVIQCGAAYPLEIRDGFATRLGEVSHRPVVYNQIVHNSNEPDRWK
;
A
#
# COMPACT_ATOMS: atom_id res chain seq x y z
N MET A 1 20.36 -28.27 -14.04
CA MET A 1 20.34 -28.55 -12.59
C MET A 1 19.63 -27.40 -11.94
N TYR A 2 18.63 -27.66 -11.09
CA TYR A 2 17.88 -26.60 -10.41
C TYR A 2 18.61 -26.08 -9.17
N ASP A 3 18.37 -24.82 -8.79
CA ASP A 3 18.82 -24.31 -7.49
C ASP A 3 17.93 -24.84 -6.37
N LEU A 4 16.62 -24.79 -6.60
CA LEU A 4 15.60 -25.34 -5.72
C LEU A 4 14.60 -26.15 -6.54
N LEU A 5 14.25 -27.33 -6.03
CA LEU A 5 13.18 -28.17 -6.55
C LEU A 5 12.17 -28.47 -5.44
N ILE A 6 10.93 -28.07 -5.63
CA ILE A 6 9.81 -28.41 -4.73
C ILE A 6 9.08 -29.59 -5.35
N LYS A 7 8.98 -30.72 -4.65
CA LYS A 7 8.43 -31.97 -5.19
C LYS A 7 7.08 -32.34 -4.63
N ASN A 8 6.30 -33.07 -5.43
CA ASN A 8 5.05 -33.73 -5.02
C ASN A 8 3.99 -32.77 -4.43
N GLY A 9 4.07 -31.48 -4.75
CA GLY A 9 3.18 -30.46 -4.22
C GLY A 9 1.83 -30.48 -4.94
N ARG A 10 0.77 -30.14 -4.23
CA ARG A 10 -0.49 -29.72 -4.85
C ARG A 10 -0.35 -28.27 -5.31
N ILE A 11 -0.16 -28.05 -6.60
CA ILE A 11 0.03 -26.73 -7.18
C ILE A 11 -1.32 -26.01 -7.26
N ALA A 12 -1.42 -24.85 -6.61
CA ALA A 12 -2.48 -23.87 -6.78
C ALA A 12 -1.86 -22.60 -7.37
N ASP A 13 -1.87 -22.48 -8.70
CA ASP A 13 -1.05 -21.51 -9.45
C ASP A 13 -1.58 -20.06 -9.47
N GLY A 14 -2.71 -19.79 -8.80
CA GLY A 14 -3.33 -18.47 -8.75
C GLY A 14 -4.21 -18.11 -9.96
N SER A 15 -4.32 -18.98 -10.97
CA SER A 15 -5.17 -18.73 -12.16
C SER A 15 -6.68 -18.88 -11.90
N GLY A 16 -7.06 -19.42 -10.74
CA GLY A 16 -8.44 -19.81 -10.42
C GLY A 16 -8.83 -21.20 -10.96
N MET A 17 -7.93 -21.89 -11.66
CA MET A 17 -8.15 -23.25 -12.15
C MET A 17 -7.97 -24.31 -11.06
N PRO A 18 -8.50 -25.54 -11.25
CA PRO A 18 -8.31 -26.63 -10.29
C PRO A 18 -6.83 -26.96 -10.04
N SER A 19 -6.48 -27.21 -8.78
CA SER A 19 -5.13 -27.62 -8.40
C SER A 19 -4.72 -28.98 -8.98
N PHE A 20 -3.42 -29.20 -9.22
CA PHE A 20 -2.87 -30.46 -9.72
C PHE A 20 -1.59 -30.86 -8.97
N ILE A 21 -1.16 -32.13 -9.07
CA ILE A 21 0.09 -32.59 -8.44
C ILE A 21 1.25 -32.43 -9.42
N ALA A 22 2.28 -31.69 -9.02
CA ALA A 22 3.49 -31.51 -9.81
C ALA A 22 4.68 -31.09 -8.93
N ASP A 23 5.85 -31.04 -9.54
CA ASP A 23 7.07 -30.45 -9.01
C ASP A 23 7.25 -29.04 -9.61
N VAL A 24 7.98 -28.17 -8.89
CA VAL A 24 8.35 -26.81 -9.32
C VAL A 24 9.87 -26.67 -9.31
N GLY A 25 10.45 -26.39 -10.47
CA GLY A 25 11.88 -26.16 -10.65
C GLY A 25 12.20 -24.67 -10.67
N ILE A 26 13.22 -24.27 -9.89
CA ILE A 26 13.65 -22.88 -9.74
C ILE A 26 15.13 -22.75 -10.10
N VAL A 27 15.46 -21.75 -10.91
CA VAL A 27 16.82 -21.36 -11.30
C VAL A 27 16.94 -19.85 -11.21
N GLU A 28 17.98 -19.36 -10.55
CA GLU A 28 18.28 -17.93 -10.39
C GLU A 28 17.07 -17.12 -9.89
N GLY A 29 16.34 -17.67 -8.91
CA GLY A 29 15.17 -17.04 -8.30
C GLY A 29 13.91 -17.03 -9.17
N ARG A 30 13.92 -17.67 -10.35
CA ARG A 30 12.77 -17.74 -11.25
C ARG A 30 12.26 -19.18 -11.36
N ILE A 31 10.94 -19.33 -11.45
CA ILE A 31 10.32 -20.61 -11.80
C ILE A 31 10.62 -20.89 -13.28
N THR A 32 11.30 -21.99 -13.59
CA THR A 32 11.64 -22.36 -14.98
C THR A 32 10.77 -23.48 -15.52
N ASP A 33 10.34 -24.40 -14.65
CA ASP A 33 9.59 -25.59 -15.04
C ASP A 33 8.55 -25.96 -13.99
N ILE A 34 7.40 -26.47 -14.44
CA ILE A 34 6.36 -27.07 -13.61
C ILE A 34 5.92 -28.37 -14.28
N GLY A 35 5.94 -29.49 -13.55
CA GLY A 35 5.54 -30.80 -14.08
C GLY A 35 6.14 -31.95 -13.30
N HIS A 36 6.31 -33.12 -13.93
CA HIS A 36 7.04 -34.23 -13.32
C HIS A 36 8.53 -34.06 -13.62
N LEU A 37 9.30 -33.64 -12.61
CA LEU A 37 10.70 -33.28 -12.78
C LEU A 37 11.62 -34.36 -12.20
N GLY A 38 12.81 -34.46 -12.78
CA GLY A 38 13.89 -35.30 -12.25
C GLY A 38 14.38 -34.82 -10.87
N THR A 39 15.38 -35.48 -10.30
CA THR A 39 15.88 -35.19 -8.95
C THR A 39 17.10 -34.26 -8.89
N SER A 40 17.57 -33.72 -10.01
CA SER A 40 18.81 -32.93 -10.06
C SER A 40 18.58 -31.46 -9.64
N ALA A 41 18.78 -31.19 -8.35
CA ALA A 41 18.75 -29.84 -7.78
C ALA A 41 19.79 -29.66 -6.66
N ARG A 42 20.19 -28.43 -6.37
CA ARG A 42 21.05 -28.10 -5.22
C ARG A 42 20.31 -28.29 -3.90
N GLN A 43 19.03 -27.91 -3.87
CA GLN A 43 18.13 -28.12 -2.74
C GLN A 43 16.83 -28.77 -3.23
N VAL A 44 16.33 -29.74 -2.46
CA VAL A 44 15.05 -30.40 -2.72
C VAL A 44 14.16 -30.26 -1.49
N ILE A 45 12.90 -29.85 -1.69
CA ILE A 45 11.85 -29.80 -0.68
C ILE A 45 10.77 -30.79 -1.08
N ASP A 46 10.38 -31.70 -0.18
CA ASP A 46 9.24 -32.58 -0.40
C ASP A 46 7.97 -31.93 0.17
N ALA A 47 7.06 -31.53 -0.73
CA ALA A 47 5.78 -30.90 -0.42
C ALA A 47 4.62 -31.91 -0.47
N SER A 48 4.89 -33.21 -0.32
CA SER A 48 3.87 -34.25 -0.24
C SER A 48 2.82 -33.94 0.82
N GLY A 49 1.54 -33.92 0.41
CA GLY A 49 0.41 -33.59 1.29
C GLY A 49 0.26 -32.09 1.59
N LEU A 50 1.11 -31.24 1.01
CA LEU A 50 1.07 -29.79 1.14
C LEU A 50 0.67 -29.11 -0.18
N VAL A 51 0.33 -27.83 -0.08
CA VAL A 51 0.03 -26.96 -1.22
C VAL A 51 1.25 -26.12 -1.55
N VAL A 52 1.53 -25.95 -2.84
CA VAL A 52 2.50 -24.99 -3.36
C VAL A 52 1.72 -23.93 -4.14
N ALA A 53 1.83 -22.68 -3.72
CA ALA A 53 1.13 -21.55 -4.31
C ALA A 53 2.11 -20.39 -4.56
N PRO A 54 1.76 -19.41 -5.42
CA PRO A 54 2.42 -18.12 -5.41
C PRO A 54 2.42 -17.53 -4.00
N GLY A 55 3.51 -16.87 -3.63
CA GLY A 55 3.55 -16.13 -2.37
C GLY A 55 2.45 -15.06 -2.34
N PHE A 56 1.84 -14.88 -1.17
CA PHE A 56 0.70 -13.96 -1.06
C PHE A 56 1.17 -12.51 -1.21
N ILE A 57 0.30 -11.70 -1.80
CA ILE A 57 0.47 -10.25 -1.92
C ILE A 57 -0.48 -9.61 -0.93
N ASP A 58 0.08 -9.05 0.15
CA ASP A 58 -0.68 -8.22 1.07
C ASP A 58 -0.81 -6.81 0.46
N ASN A 59 -1.97 -6.55 -0.13
CA ASN A 59 -2.23 -5.29 -0.82
C ASN A 59 -2.77 -4.18 0.10
N HIS A 60 -2.89 -4.43 1.41
CA HIS A 60 -3.40 -3.45 2.36
C HIS A 60 -2.79 -3.60 3.75
N CYS A 61 -1.61 -3.04 3.91
CA CYS A 61 -0.88 -3.01 5.17
C CYS A 61 -0.34 -1.61 5.47
N HIS A 62 0.20 -1.46 6.68
CA HIS A 62 0.77 -0.21 7.19
C HIS A 62 2.20 -0.42 7.72
N PHE A 63 3.04 -1.07 6.90
CA PHE A 63 4.47 -1.25 7.19
C PHE A 63 5.32 -0.03 6.87
N ASP A 64 4.71 1.12 6.55
CA ASP A 64 5.35 2.40 6.21
C ASP A 64 6.52 2.73 7.14
N ALA A 65 6.30 2.57 8.45
CA ALA A 65 7.30 2.71 9.48
C ALA A 65 8.10 1.41 9.67
N GLN A 66 7.43 0.27 9.87
CA GLN A 66 8.10 -0.97 10.26
C GLN A 66 9.20 -1.43 9.31
N VAL A 67 9.03 -1.21 8.01
CA VAL A 67 10.03 -1.59 7.00
C VAL A 67 11.40 -0.91 7.25
N THR A 68 11.44 0.21 7.98
CA THR A 68 12.68 0.96 8.25
C THR A 68 13.56 0.32 9.32
N TRP A 69 13.00 -0.50 10.23
CA TRP A 69 13.77 -1.24 11.25
C TRP A 69 13.67 -2.75 11.12
N ASP A 70 12.69 -3.25 10.37
CA ASP A 70 12.46 -4.67 10.12
C ASP A 70 12.21 -4.89 8.62
N PRO A 71 13.29 -5.09 7.83
CA PRO A 71 13.20 -5.20 6.38
C PRO A 71 12.45 -6.44 5.86
N LEU A 72 12.13 -7.38 6.75
CA LEU A 72 11.29 -8.54 6.44
C LEU A 72 9.79 -8.24 6.60
N CYS A 73 9.42 -7.08 7.18
CA CYS A 73 8.06 -6.78 7.62
C CYS A 73 7.47 -7.96 8.40
N THR A 74 8.19 -8.37 9.46
CA THR A 74 7.94 -9.58 10.23
C THR A 74 6.48 -9.66 10.70
N PHE A 75 6.05 -10.93 10.76
CA PHE A 75 4.71 -11.52 10.73
C PHE A 75 4.14 -11.73 9.32
N SER A 76 4.39 -10.88 8.33
CA SER A 76 3.86 -11.10 6.97
C SER A 76 4.42 -12.40 6.33
N PRO A 77 5.74 -12.61 6.24
CA PRO A 77 6.30 -13.86 5.72
C PRO A 77 5.87 -15.11 6.48
N GLN A 78 5.58 -14.98 7.78
CA GLN A 78 5.11 -16.10 8.61
C GLN A 78 3.71 -16.58 8.21
N HIS A 79 2.93 -15.73 7.55
CA HIS A 79 1.62 -16.07 6.97
C HIS A 79 1.69 -16.39 5.46
N GLY A 80 2.89 -16.49 4.89
CA GLY A 80 3.09 -16.80 3.47
C GLY A 80 3.08 -15.57 2.54
N VAL A 81 3.07 -14.36 3.08
CA VAL A 81 3.17 -13.11 2.30
C VAL A 81 4.60 -12.90 1.84
N THR A 82 4.78 -12.71 0.54
CA THR A 82 6.09 -12.41 -0.08
C THR A 82 6.17 -11.00 -0.65
N THR A 83 5.05 -10.28 -0.66
CA THR A 83 4.96 -8.92 -1.20
C THR A 83 3.98 -8.10 -0.39
N VAL A 84 4.40 -6.91 0.03
CA VAL A 84 3.57 -5.98 0.79
C VAL A 84 3.38 -4.68 0.01
N ILE A 85 2.16 -4.14 0.05
CA ILE A 85 1.83 -2.82 -0.46
C ILE A 85 1.28 -1.97 0.68
N PHE A 86 2.05 -0.96 1.08
CA PHE A 86 1.70 -0.01 2.15
C PHE A 86 1.48 1.41 1.60
N GLY A 87 1.38 2.40 2.48
CA GLY A 87 0.97 3.75 2.10
C GLY A 87 -0.54 3.88 1.91
N ASN A 88 -1.31 3.04 2.59
CA ASN A 88 -2.75 2.96 2.48
C ASN A 88 -3.47 4.05 3.30
N CYS A 89 -4.79 4.18 3.11
CA CYS A 89 -5.64 4.99 3.99
C CYS A 89 -5.18 6.44 4.16
N SER A 90 -4.57 7.04 3.14
CA SER A 90 -4.03 8.40 3.16
C SER A 90 -2.80 8.60 4.06
N LEU A 91 -2.24 7.53 4.62
CA LEU A 91 -1.13 7.57 5.57
C LEU A 91 0.15 7.10 4.89
N THR A 92 1.20 7.92 4.98
CA THR A 92 2.57 7.61 4.57
C THR A 92 3.56 8.39 5.43
N LEU A 93 4.85 8.02 5.37
CA LEU A 93 5.96 8.77 5.98
C LEU A 93 6.71 9.68 4.98
N ALA A 94 6.25 9.73 3.73
CA ALA A 94 6.80 10.58 2.70
C ALA A 94 5.71 11.04 1.72
N PRO A 95 5.89 12.18 1.06
CA PRO A 95 6.92 13.19 1.33
C PRO A 95 6.69 13.91 2.67
N THR A 96 7.74 14.42 3.30
CA THR A 96 7.63 15.13 4.59
C THR A 96 8.73 16.16 4.79
N LYS A 97 8.38 17.35 5.27
CA LYS A 97 9.37 18.33 5.73
C LYS A 97 9.91 17.94 7.10
N PRO A 98 11.13 18.34 7.48
CA PRO A 98 11.69 18.06 8.81
C PRO A 98 10.77 18.45 9.97
N GLU A 99 10.11 19.60 9.88
CA GLU A 99 9.18 20.12 10.88
C GLU A 99 7.86 19.33 10.99
N ASP A 100 7.51 18.53 9.98
CA ASP A 100 6.22 17.82 9.88
C ASP A 100 6.33 16.33 10.23
N ARG A 101 7.53 15.83 10.54
CA ARG A 101 7.80 14.41 10.78
C ARG A 101 7.01 13.84 11.96
N GLU A 102 6.96 14.59 13.06
CA GLU A 102 6.21 14.15 14.25
C GLU A 102 4.70 14.09 13.98
N ASP A 103 4.17 14.98 13.15
CA ASP A 103 2.77 14.97 12.73
C ASP A 103 2.41 13.69 11.96
N LEU A 104 3.19 13.31 10.95
CA LEU A 104 2.95 12.07 10.19
C LEU A 104 3.07 10.84 11.11
N ALA A 105 4.03 10.82 12.03
CA ALA A 105 4.15 9.76 13.03
C ALA A 105 2.93 9.71 13.97
N MET A 106 2.40 10.85 14.42
CA MET A 106 1.19 10.89 15.26
C MET A 106 -0.04 10.34 14.53
N MET A 107 -0.20 10.64 13.24
CA MET A 107 -1.29 10.08 12.44
C MET A 107 -1.17 8.56 12.37
N LEU A 108 0.01 8.04 12.02
CA LEU A 108 0.25 6.60 11.92
C LEU A 108 0.09 5.91 13.29
N SER A 109 0.60 6.53 14.36
CA SER A 109 0.48 6.01 15.73
C SER A 109 -0.96 5.84 16.16
N ARG A 110 -1.81 6.84 15.93
CA ARG A 110 -3.21 6.79 16.38
C ARG A 110 -4.04 5.84 15.53
N VAL A 111 -3.87 5.85 14.21
CA VAL A 111 -4.71 5.06 13.31
C VAL A 111 -4.30 3.58 13.34
N GLU A 112 -3.01 3.30 13.33
CA GLU A 112 -2.46 1.93 13.26
C GLU A 112 -2.04 1.37 14.62
N ALA A 113 -2.35 2.11 15.69
CA ALA A 113 -2.05 1.74 17.08
C ALA A 113 -0.56 1.41 17.35
N ILE A 114 0.35 2.05 16.60
CA ILE A 114 1.80 1.91 16.80
C ILE A 114 2.24 2.89 17.89
N PRO A 115 2.89 2.46 18.98
CA PRO A 115 3.36 3.39 20.01
C PRO A 115 4.33 4.44 19.44
N MET A 116 4.17 5.71 19.85
CA MET A 116 5.09 6.79 19.42
C MET A 116 6.54 6.52 19.79
N GLU A 117 6.80 5.83 20.90
CA GLU A 117 8.16 5.43 21.30
C GLU A 117 8.80 4.55 20.24
N SER A 118 8.08 3.54 19.75
CA SER A 118 8.54 2.67 18.66
C SER A 118 8.77 3.44 17.36
N LEU A 119 7.91 4.39 17.02
CA LEU A 119 8.09 5.24 15.83
C LEU A 119 9.31 6.17 15.97
N LYS A 120 9.52 6.75 17.15
CA LYS A 120 10.66 7.65 17.42
C LYS A 120 11.99 6.91 17.41
N GLU A 121 12.03 5.67 17.88
CA GLU A 121 13.24 4.84 17.83
C GLU A 121 13.48 4.24 16.44
N GLY A 122 12.41 3.80 15.77
CA GLY A 122 12.49 3.02 14.53
C GLY A 122 12.60 3.83 13.24
N ILE A 123 12.09 5.07 13.21
CA ILE A 123 12.09 5.90 12.00
C ILE A 123 13.30 6.87 12.03
N PRO A 124 14.32 6.67 11.17
CA PRO A 124 15.53 7.50 11.20
C PRO A 124 15.35 8.85 10.47
N TRP A 125 14.31 8.97 9.63
CA TRP A 125 13.99 10.17 8.86
C TRP A 125 15.14 10.69 7.97
N GLU A 126 15.74 9.80 7.20
CA GLU A 126 16.83 10.11 6.27
C GLU A 126 16.33 10.55 4.88
N TRP A 127 15.05 10.91 4.77
CA TRP A 127 14.39 11.35 3.55
C TRP A 127 13.57 12.61 3.77
N THR A 128 13.24 13.26 2.65
CA THR A 128 12.31 14.38 2.54
C THR A 128 11.31 14.12 1.41
N SER A 129 11.79 13.68 0.25
CA SER A 129 10.96 13.31 -0.90
C SER A 129 10.47 11.86 -0.83
N PHE A 130 9.48 11.52 -1.67
CA PHE A 130 9.00 10.14 -1.78
C PHE A 130 10.07 9.21 -2.39
N GLY A 131 10.83 9.68 -3.38
CA GLY A 131 11.92 8.91 -3.99
C GLY A 131 13.02 8.57 -3.00
N GLU A 132 13.45 9.53 -2.18
CA GLU A 132 14.44 9.27 -1.11
C GLU A 132 13.95 8.24 -0.09
N TYR A 133 12.66 8.21 0.21
CA TYR A 133 12.09 7.17 1.07
C TYR A 133 12.13 5.78 0.41
N LEU A 134 11.83 5.69 -0.88
CA LEU A 134 11.95 4.43 -1.63
C LEU A 134 13.41 3.96 -1.72
N ASP A 135 14.33 4.86 -2.02
CA ASP A 135 15.78 4.58 -2.06
C ASP A 135 16.32 4.15 -0.69
N PHE A 136 15.75 4.69 0.40
CA PHE A 136 16.11 4.30 1.76
C PHE A 136 15.69 2.86 2.05
N ILE A 137 14.44 2.47 1.76
CA ILE A 137 13.95 1.14 2.10
C ILE A 137 14.57 0.04 1.21
N ASP A 138 14.88 0.33 -0.06
CA ASP A 138 15.40 -0.64 -1.04
C ASP A 138 16.81 -1.18 -0.70
N GLN A 139 17.49 -0.59 0.29
CA GLN A 139 18.86 -0.97 0.64
C GLN A 139 18.99 -2.37 1.26
N ASN A 140 17.95 -2.89 1.90
CA ASN A 140 18.04 -4.13 2.66
C ASN A 140 16.73 -4.95 2.74
N LEU A 141 15.83 -4.81 1.77
CA LEU A 141 14.55 -5.52 1.79
C LEU A 141 14.72 -7.04 1.78
N GLY A 142 13.99 -7.73 2.67
CA GLY A 142 13.90 -9.19 2.69
C GLY A 142 12.67 -9.75 1.99
N ILE A 143 11.75 -8.89 1.55
CA ILE A 143 10.55 -9.20 0.77
C ILE A 143 10.35 -8.15 -0.33
N ASN A 144 9.47 -8.40 -1.29
CA ASN A 144 9.09 -7.33 -2.21
C ASN A 144 8.24 -6.29 -1.47
N ALA A 145 8.51 -5.02 -1.70
CA ALA A 145 7.77 -3.92 -1.11
C ALA A 145 7.31 -2.94 -2.20
N GLY A 146 6.11 -2.40 -2.02
CA GLY A 146 5.57 -1.31 -2.83
C GLY A 146 4.85 -0.31 -1.95
N SER A 147 4.84 0.96 -2.35
CA SER A 147 4.19 2.02 -1.57
C SER A 147 3.32 2.90 -2.45
N LEU A 148 2.14 3.24 -1.94
CA LEU A 148 1.31 4.33 -2.44
C LEU A 148 1.71 5.63 -1.74
N VAL A 149 1.57 6.78 -2.39
CA VAL A 149 1.70 8.06 -1.68
C VAL A 149 0.40 8.40 -0.96
N GLY A 150 0.48 8.85 0.29
CA GLY A 150 -0.67 9.18 1.13
C GLY A 150 -1.13 10.62 0.91
N HIS A 151 -2.44 10.81 0.68
CA HIS A 151 -3.01 12.13 0.50
C HIS A 151 -2.79 13.07 1.71
N SER A 152 -2.73 12.54 2.93
CA SER A 152 -2.51 13.36 4.13
C SER A 152 -1.12 13.99 4.14
N ALA A 153 -0.10 13.24 3.71
CA ALA A 153 1.27 13.72 3.59
C ALA A 153 1.36 14.82 2.51
N ILE A 154 0.69 14.62 1.37
CA ILE A 154 0.61 15.63 0.29
C ILE A 154 -0.03 16.93 0.78
N ARG A 155 -1.20 16.87 1.44
CA ARG A 155 -1.83 18.08 2.01
C ARG A 155 -0.96 18.73 3.07
N ARG A 156 -0.40 17.95 4.00
CA ARG A 156 0.44 18.48 5.08
C ARG A 156 1.68 19.19 4.53
N TRP A 157 2.30 18.64 3.49
CA TRP A 157 3.44 19.24 2.80
C TRP A 157 3.11 20.62 2.22
N VAL A 158 1.99 20.72 1.49
CA VAL A 158 1.63 21.93 0.75
C VAL A 158 1.00 22.99 1.65
N MET A 159 0.04 22.60 2.50
CA MET A 159 -0.79 23.54 3.27
C MET A 159 -0.24 23.83 4.66
N GLY A 160 0.72 23.06 5.17
CA GLY A 160 1.19 23.25 6.54
C GLY A 160 0.14 22.84 7.58
N GLU A 161 0.05 23.59 8.68
CA GLU A 161 -0.97 23.41 9.73
C GLU A 161 -2.41 23.61 9.22
N ASP A 162 -2.62 24.43 8.18
CA ASP A 162 -3.95 24.64 7.61
C ASP A 162 -4.59 23.32 7.12
N ALA A 163 -3.78 22.31 6.82
CA ALA A 163 -4.23 21.02 6.31
C ALA A 163 -5.20 20.29 7.28
N TYR A 164 -5.13 20.59 8.58
CA TYR A 164 -5.98 19.98 9.60
C TYR A 164 -7.38 20.59 9.70
N GLU A 165 -7.57 21.83 9.24
CA GLU A 165 -8.81 22.59 9.49
C GLU A 165 -9.43 23.16 8.22
N ARG A 166 -8.61 23.63 7.28
CA ARG A 166 -9.09 24.26 6.05
C ARG A 166 -9.54 23.21 5.05
N GLU A 167 -10.85 23.20 4.78
CA GLU A 167 -11.46 22.25 3.84
C GLU A 167 -11.02 22.48 2.39
N ILE A 168 -10.87 23.74 1.97
CA ILE A 168 -10.65 24.11 0.57
C ILE A 168 -9.21 24.58 0.39
N ALA A 169 -8.42 23.80 -0.34
CA ALA A 169 -7.13 24.24 -0.87
C ALA A 169 -7.33 25.35 -1.93
N THR A 170 -6.40 26.31 -1.98
CA THR A 170 -6.34 27.29 -3.07
C THR A 170 -5.95 26.60 -4.37
N GLU A 171 -6.20 27.25 -5.52
CA GLU A 171 -5.79 26.72 -6.83
C GLU A 171 -4.28 26.47 -6.90
N ALA A 172 -3.47 27.36 -6.30
CA ALA A 172 -2.02 27.22 -6.25
C ALA A 172 -1.58 26.02 -5.41
N GLU A 173 -2.22 25.78 -4.26
CA GLU A 173 -1.96 24.61 -3.42
C GLU A 173 -2.38 23.32 -4.11
N LEU A 174 -3.56 23.30 -4.73
CA LEU A 174 -4.02 22.13 -5.49
C LEU A 174 -3.08 21.80 -6.65
N SER A 175 -2.56 22.81 -7.36
CA SER A 175 -1.53 22.60 -8.38
C SER A 175 -0.27 21.96 -7.79
N GLN A 176 0.23 22.47 -6.67
CA GLN A 176 1.40 21.91 -5.98
C GLN A 176 1.17 20.47 -5.51
N MET A 177 -0.03 20.15 -5.01
CA MET A 177 -0.39 18.79 -4.62
C MET A 177 -0.38 17.83 -5.83
N LYS A 178 -0.89 18.28 -6.98
CA LYS A 178 -0.82 17.51 -8.23
C LYS A 178 0.63 17.30 -8.66
N ASP A 179 1.48 18.31 -8.60
CA ASP A 179 2.89 18.20 -8.97
C ASP A 179 3.64 17.21 -8.07
N LEU A 180 3.42 17.29 -6.75
CA LEU A 180 4.03 16.37 -5.77
C LEU A 180 3.58 14.92 -5.97
N LEU A 181 2.31 14.71 -6.34
CA LEU A 181 1.81 13.39 -6.74
C LEU A 181 2.53 12.89 -8.00
N ARG A 182 2.68 13.73 -9.04
CA ARG A 182 3.39 13.34 -10.27
C ARG A 182 4.83 12.96 -9.99
N GLU A 183 5.56 13.74 -9.18
CA GLU A 183 6.91 13.42 -8.75
C GLU A 183 6.97 12.09 -7.99
N SER A 184 6.02 11.86 -7.08
CA SER A 184 5.98 10.60 -6.31
C SER A 184 5.78 9.39 -7.21
N ILE A 185 4.88 9.47 -8.20
CA ILE A 185 4.67 8.38 -9.18
C ILE A 185 5.91 8.18 -10.05
N GLN A 186 6.53 9.26 -10.52
CA GLN A 186 7.77 9.19 -11.32
C GLN A 186 8.94 8.57 -10.53
N ALA A 187 8.98 8.79 -9.22
CA ALA A 187 9.96 8.21 -8.33
C ALA A 187 9.72 6.72 -8.00
N GLY A 188 8.55 6.16 -8.36
CA GLY A 188 8.23 4.75 -8.17
C GLY A 188 7.04 4.45 -7.26
N ALA A 189 6.31 5.47 -6.78
CA ALA A 189 5.04 5.22 -6.08
C ALA A 189 4.08 4.44 -6.98
N LEU A 190 3.46 3.40 -6.42
CA LEU A 190 2.50 2.56 -7.15
C LEU A 190 1.17 3.28 -7.43
N GLY A 191 0.94 4.44 -6.82
CA GLY A 191 -0.35 5.11 -6.83
C GLY A 191 -0.51 6.08 -5.68
N ILE A 192 -1.76 6.49 -5.42
CA ILE A 192 -2.16 7.34 -4.30
C ILE A 192 -3.19 6.63 -3.43
N SER A 193 -3.19 6.90 -2.12
CA SER A 193 -4.24 6.50 -1.22
C SER A 193 -5.05 7.68 -0.68
N PHE A 194 -6.36 7.47 -0.61
CA PHE A 194 -7.33 8.34 0.03
C PHE A 194 -7.99 7.65 1.21
N ASN A 195 -8.54 8.42 2.13
CA ASN A 195 -9.33 7.91 3.24
C ASN A 195 -10.53 8.80 3.48
N ARG A 196 -11.68 8.17 3.74
CA ARG A 196 -12.93 8.87 4.08
C ARG A 196 -13.48 8.46 5.45
N ASN A 197 -12.69 7.74 6.26
CA ASN A 197 -13.07 7.39 7.62
C ASN A 197 -12.95 8.61 8.54
N ARG A 198 -14.08 9.22 8.90
CA ARG A 198 -14.14 10.38 9.81
C ARG A 198 -13.66 10.09 11.23
N GLY A 199 -13.47 8.82 11.60
CA GLY A 199 -12.88 8.42 12.87
C GLY A 199 -11.35 8.41 12.89
N HIS A 200 -10.68 8.62 11.76
CA HIS A 200 -9.22 8.68 11.71
C HIS A 200 -8.75 10.07 12.15
N MET A 201 -8.18 10.11 13.35
CA MET A 201 -7.67 11.30 14.01
C MET A 201 -6.18 11.07 14.34
N ASP A 202 -5.44 12.13 14.64
CA ASP A 202 -4.11 12.03 15.24
C ASP A 202 -4.17 11.85 16.77
N LEU A 203 -3.00 11.81 17.43
CA LEU A 203 -2.92 11.69 18.88
C LEU A 203 -3.44 12.90 19.66
N LEU A 204 -3.51 14.07 19.03
CA LEU A 204 -4.08 15.29 19.60
C LEU A 204 -5.59 15.37 19.41
N GLY A 205 -6.19 14.42 18.68
CA GLY A 205 -7.61 14.40 18.37
C GLY A 205 -7.98 15.35 17.24
N ARG A 206 -7.03 15.74 16.39
CA ARG A 206 -7.29 16.47 15.13
C ARG A 206 -7.61 15.46 14.01
N PRO A 207 -8.51 15.78 13.06
CA PRO A 207 -8.75 14.90 11.92
C PRO A 207 -7.48 14.79 11.08
N ILE A 208 -7.19 13.61 10.52
CA ILE A 208 -6.04 13.52 9.62
C ILE A 208 -6.28 14.41 8.37
N PRO A 209 -5.24 15.06 7.81
CA PRO A 209 -5.44 16.03 6.73
C PRO A 209 -6.21 15.52 5.51
N GLY A 210 -6.07 14.24 5.16
CA GLY A 210 -6.73 13.66 3.99
C GLY A 210 -8.24 13.44 4.10
N ILE A 211 -8.84 13.52 5.30
CA ILE A 211 -10.30 13.38 5.49
C ILE A 211 -11.06 14.72 5.54
N VAL A 212 -10.34 15.81 5.78
CA VAL A 212 -10.86 17.18 5.87
C VAL A 212 -11.43 17.71 4.54
N PRO A 213 -10.82 17.48 3.36
CA PRO A 213 -11.28 18.12 2.15
C PRO A 213 -12.55 17.47 1.60
N PRO A 214 -13.29 18.20 0.75
CA PRO A 214 -14.42 17.68 0.02
C PRO A 214 -13.96 16.69 -1.07
N VAL A 215 -14.88 15.90 -1.62
CA VAL A 215 -14.53 14.83 -2.58
C VAL A 215 -14.00 15.38 -3.91
N GLU A 216 -14.35 16.63 -4.22
CA GLU A 216 -13.92 17.37 -5.40
C GLU A 216 -12.39 17.54 -5.44
N GLU A 217 -11.76 17.78 -4.28
CA GLU A 217 -10.29 17.86 -4.20
C GLU A 217 -9.65 16.52 -4.60
N LEU A 218 -10.24 15.40 -4.18
CA LEU A 218 -9.74 14.06 -4.49
C LEU A 218 -9.91 13.74 -5.98
N TYR A 219 -11.03 14.13 -6.58
CA TYR A 219 -11.24 13.98 -8.03
C TYR A 219 -10.24 14.80 -8.83
N GLU A 220 -10.00 16.05 -8.42
CA GLU A 220 -9.03 16.93 -9.05
C GLU A 220 -7.61 16.38 -8.92
N LEU A 221 -7.22 15.94 -7.73
CA LEU A 221 -5.89 15.36 -7.51
C LEU A 221 -5.71 14.08 -8.34
N ALA A 222 -6.75 13.25 -8.46
CA ALA A 222 -6.73 12.04 -9.26
C ALA A 222 -6.52 12.29 -10.77
N THR A 223 -6.81 13.49 -11.29
CA THR A 223 -6.49 13.82 -12.69
C THR A 223 -4.99 13.83 -12.96
N ALA A 224 -4.15 14.07 -11.95
CA ALA A 224 -2.70 14.04 -12.13
C ALA A 224 -2.20 12.64 -12.54
N LEU A 225 -2.87 11.56 -12.09
CA LEU A 225 -2.53 10.20 -12.50
C LEU A 225 -2.88 9.94 -13.98
N LYS A 226 -3.93 10.59 -14.50
CA LYS A 226 -4.27 10.55 -15.92
C LYS A 226 -3.15 11.14 -16.77
N ASP A 227 -2.63 12.28 -16.34
CA ASP A 227 -1.55 13.00 -17.04
C ASP A 227 -0.26 12.18 -17.07
N VAL A 228 0.07 11.50 -15.97
CA VAL A 228 1.25 10.62 -15.89
C VAL A 228 1.03 9.31 -16.65
N GLY A 229 -0.22 8.84 -16.74
CA GLY A 229 -0.55 7.57 -17.40
C GLY A 229 -0.14 6.34 -16.60
N ALA A 230 0.05 6.46 -15.28
CA ALA A 230 0.45 5.39 -14.37
C ALA A 230 -0.20 5.55 -12.99
N GLY A 231 -0.09 4.50 -12.17
CA GLY A 231 -0.57 4.48 -10.79
C GLY A 231 -1.97 3.86 -10.61
N VAL A 232 -2.25 3.43 -9.39
CA VAL A 232 -3.57 2.99 -8.91
C VAL A 232 -4.09 3.94 -7.83
N ILE A 233 -5.40 3.91 -7.57
CA ILE A 233 -6.00 4.68 -6.47
C ILE A 233 -6.50 3.70 -5.42
N GLN A 234 -6.06 3.85 -4.19
CA GLN A 234 -6.63 3.12 -3.06
C GLN A 234 -7.57 4.04 -2.26
N CYS A 235 -8.73 3.53 -1.85
CA CYS A 235 -9.69 4.31 -1.06
C CYS A 235 -10.12 3.57 0.20
N GLY A 236 -9.79 4.14 1.37
CA GLY A 236 -10.31 3.71 2.67
C GLY A 236 -11.71 4.27 2.95
N ALA A 237 -12.61 3.44 3.49
CA ALA A 237 -13.96 3.80 3.93
C ALA A 237 -14.85 4.50 2.88
N ALA A 238 -14.68 4.17 1.61
CA ALA A 238 -15.42 4.79 0.51
C ALA A 238 -16.77 4.12 0.14
N TYR A 239 -17.13 2.96 0.71
CA TYR A 239 -18.33 2.19 0.33
C TYR A 239 -19.63 3.00 0.46
N PRO A 240 -19.89 3.71 1.59
CA PRO A 240 -21.11 4.50 1.68
C PRO A 240 -21.18 5.60 0.61
N LEU A 241 -20.04 6.16 0.22
CA LEU A 241 -19.94 7.18 -0.83
C LEU A 241 -20.06 6.57 -2.22
N GLU A 242 -19.57 5.34 -2.43
CA GLU A 242 -19.77 4.62 -3.68
C GLU A 242 -21.25 4.33 -3.91
N ILE A 243 -21.94 3.78 -2.91
CA ILE A 243 -23.36 3.46 -3.03
C ILE A 243 -24.22 4.73 -3.22
N ARG A 244 -23.84 5.84 -2.58
CA ARG A 244 -24.61 7.10 -2.64
C ARG A 244 -24.35 7.89 -3.93
N ASP A 245 -23.08 8.06 -4.29
CA ASP A 245 -22.64 9.05 -5.29
C ASP A 245 -21.72 8.47 -6.37
N GLY A 246 -21.42 7.17 -6.36
CA GLY A 246 -20.46 6.56 -7.29
C GLY A 246 -19.03 7.09 -7.09
N PHE A 247 -18.61 7.35 -5.85
CA PHE A 247 -17.34 7.99 -5.54
C PHE A 247 -16.10 7.34 -6.18
N ALA A 248 -15.91 6.03 -6.01
CA ALA A 248 -14.80 5.29 -6.60
C ALA A 248 -14.96 5.15 -8.12
N THR A 249 -16.18 4.97 -8.60
CA THR A 249 -16.49 5.00 -10.04
C THR A 249 -16.03 6.32 -10.66
N ARG A 250 -16.37 7.45 -10.04
CA ARG A 250 -15.98 8.78 -10.50
C ARG A 250 -14.47 9.01 -10.45
N LEU A 251 -13.79 8.52 -9.42
CA LEU A 251 -12.32 8.52 -9.36
C LEU A 251 -11.71 7.77 -10.56
N GLY A 252 -12.25 6.61 -10.92
CA GLY A 252 -11.81 5.84 -12.08
C GLY A 252 -12.05 6.60 -13.40
N GLU A 253 -13.21 7.25 -13.55
CA GLU A 253 -13.54 8.05 -14.73
C GLU A 253 -12.60 9.25 -14.93
N VAL A 254 -12.31 10.01 -13.87
CA VAL A 254 -11.49 11.23 -14.01
C VAL A 254 -10.00 10.91 -14.14
N SER A 255 -9.52 9.85 -13.47
CA SER A 255 -8.11 9.45 -13.50
C SER A 255 -7.75 8.51 -14.66
N HIS A 256 -8.74 7.83 -15.25
CA HIS A 256 -8.52 6.71 -16.17
C HIS A 256 -7.61 5.62 -15.58
N ARG A 257 -7.54 5.48 -14.25
CA ARG A 257 -6.72 4.50 -13.53
C ARG A 257 -7.59 3.51 -12.74
N PRO A 258 -7.08 2.31 -12.42
CA PRO A 258 -7.76 1.39 -11.52
C PRO A 258 -7.97 1.98 -10.12
N VAL A 259 -9.14 1.74 -9.54
CA VAL A 259 -9.47 2.10 -8.16
C VAL A 259 -9.66 0.81 -7.35
N VAL A 260 -8.89 0.66 -6.28
CA VAL A 260 -8.92 -0.49 -5.39
C VAL A 260 -9.74 -0.15 -4.15
N TYR A 261 -10.76 -0.97 -3.91
CA TYR A 261 -11.64 -0.87 -2.77
C TYR A 261 -11.29 -1.95 -1.73
N ASN A 262 -10.58 -1.58 -0.67
CA ASN A 262 -10.01 -2.57 0.26
C ASN A 262 -10.97 -3.05 1.37
N GLN A 263 -12.22 -2.57 1.41
CA GLN A 263 -13.12 -2.88 2.53
C GLN A 263 -14.46 -3.48 2.09
N ILE A 264 -14.53 -4.80 1.94
CA ILE A 264 -15.79 -5.53 2.07
C ILE A 264 -15.98 -5.82 3.57
N VAL A 265 -16.68 -4.92 4.26
CA VAL A 265 -16.89 -5.06 5.71
C VAL A 265 -18.06 -6.01 5.96
N HIS A 266 -17.80 -7.12 6.65
CA HIS A 266 -18.87 -7.92 7.22
C HIS A 266 -19.48 -7.17 8.42
N ASN A 267 -20.77 -6.85 8.32
CA ASN A 267 -21.55 -6.29 9.41
C ASN A 267 -22.49 -7.38 9.92
N SER A 268 -22.42 -7.72 11.21
CA SER A 268 -23.29 -8.73 11.80
C SER A 268 -24.79 -8.37 11.71
N ASN A 269 -25.11 -7.08 11.60
CA ASN A 269 -26.48 -6.60 11.38
C ASN A 269 -26.89 -6.64 9.89
N GLU A 270 -25.94 -6.82 8.97
CA GLU A 270 -26.17 -6.90 7.52
C GLU A 270 -25.30 -8.04 6.92
N PRO A 271 -25.56 -9.31 7.29
CA PRO A 271 -24.65 -10.42 6.99
C PRO A 271 -24.48 -10.73 5.50
N ASP A 272 -25.43 -10.30 4.67
CA ASP A 272 -25.45 -10.50 3.22
C ASP A 272 -24.96 -9.28 2.41
N ARG A 273 -24.46 -8.22 3.07
CA ARG A 273 -24.05 -6.96 2.42
C ARG A 273 -22.94 -7.11 1.37
N TRP A 274 -22.21 -8.22 1.41
CA TRP A 274 -21.15 -8.54 0.47
C TRP A 274 -21.66 -9.14 -0.85
N LYS A 275 -22.93 -9.59 -0.91
CA LYS A 275 -23.59 -10.12 -2.11
C LYS A 275 -24.14 -9.00 -2.97
#